data_AF-A0A7S0REN7-F1
#
_entry.id   AF-A0A7S0REN7-F1
#
_cell.length_a   1.000
_cell.length_b   1.000
_cell.length_c   1.000
_cell.angle_alpha   90.00
_cell.angle_beta   90.00
_cell.angle_gamma   90.00
#
_symmetry.space_group_name_H-M   'P 1'
#
loop_
_entity.id
_entity.type
_entity.pdbx_description
1 polymer ?
#
loop_
_entity_poly.entity_id
_entity_poly.type
_entity_poly.pdbx_seq_one_letter_code
_entity_poly.pdbx_strand_id
1 'polypeptide(L)'
;AIVSDLRSPKWRLWGTDGQLRFWRSALGLWTIASLTITIVLLVDPLFNRPNGLITTSLLTGRPSDSDPRPCGYDYEGSWQIGSVLGATPLSIQLSNQSVLSCSNLGGHTAASYVSEPYLLVTSVDGRSPGNWYAFYQVKDLRAGKGEIGVAKSRDLGATWEHLGTALEADHGLASPWVVFDQASDQYVMIPNTYKSGDRTVKLFVTSKRSFPFGWRLHQQPVEDDGFMETTGVHYQGKWWIFATVRRGRGANSYRLRLFHSRNLTGTWEEHPASPITRDRRYAR
;
A
#
# COMPACT_ATOMS: atom_id res chain seq x y z
N ALA A 1 -65.63 -11.38 -57.00
CA ALA A 1 -64.52 -10.76 -57.75
C ALA A 1 -64.27 -9.40 -57.10
N ILE A 2 -63.11 -8.98 -56.60
CA ILE A 2 -61.71 -9.41 -56.62
C ILE A 2 -61.11 -8.70 -55.37
N VAL A 3 -60.62 -9.43 -54.38
CA VAL A 3 -59.20 -9.57 -53.99
C VAL A 3 -58.56 -8.33 -53.34
N SER A 4 -58.08 -8.57 -52.13
CA SER A 4 -57.06 -7.89 -51.31
C SER A 4 -56.08 -6.93 -52.00
N ASP A 5 -55.76 -5.83 -51.32
CA ASP A 5 -54.40 -5.27 -51.35
C ASP A 5 -53.96 -4.84 -49.94
N LEU A 6 -53.38 -5.80 -49.22
CA LEU A 6 -52.56 -5.55 -48.03
C LEU A 6 -51.20 -5.06 -48.52
N ARG A 7 -50.99 -3.74 -48.60
CA ARG A 7 -49.65 -3.16 -48.72
C ARG A 7 -49.20 -2.57 -47.39
N SER A 8 -48.07 -3.12 -46.95
CA SER A 8 -47.25 -2.73 -45.82
C SER A 8 -47.12 -1.22 -45.60
N PRO A 9 -47.01 -0.76 -44.34
CA PRO A 9 -46.57 0.60 -44.09
C PRO A 9 -45.10 0.72 -44.52
N LYS A 10 -44.87 1.37 -45.67
CA LYS A 10 -43.55 1.87 -46.02
C LYS A 10 -43.20 2.95 -44.99
N TRP A 11 -42.40 2.59 -43.99
CA TRP A 11 -41.69 3.54 -43.16
C TRP A 11 -40.77 4.37 -44.08
N ARG A 12 -41.27 5.51 -44.59
CA ARG A 12 -40.40 6.53 -45.17
C ARG A 12 -39.57 7.08 -44.01
N LEU A 13 -38.33 6.64 -43.91
CA LEU A 13 -37.31 7.37 -43.16
C LEU A 13 -37.21 8.76 -43.80
N TRP A 14 -37.73 9.76 -43.10
CA TRP A 14 -37.62 11.16 -43.50
C TRP A 14 -36.15 11.57 -43.33
N GLY A 15 -35.43 11.58 -44.44
CA GLY A 15 -34.13 12.22 -44.57
C GLY A 15 -33.78 12.35 -46.05
N THR A 16 -33.58 13.56 -46.55
CA THR A 16 -33.04 13.75 -47.91
C THR A 16 -31.64 13.13 -47.98
N ASP A 17 -31.18 12.67 -49.15
CA ASP A 17 -29.82 12.09 -49.30
C ASP A 17 -28.71 13.00 -48.75
N GLY A 18 -28.94 14.32 -48.76
CA GLY A 18 -28.08 15.31 -48.11
C GLY A 18 -28.02 15.21 -46.58
N GLN A 19 -29.16 14.94 -45.91
CA GLN A 19 -29.20 14.72 -44.46
C GLN A 19 -28.48 13.42 -44.07
N LEU A 20 -28.68 12.32 -44.81
CA LEU A 20 -28.00 11.05 -44.55
C LEU A 20 -26.47 11.16 -44.72
N ARG A 21 -26.00 11.90 -45.73
CA ARG A 21 -24.56 12.18 -45.91
C ARG A 21 -24.00 13.06 -44.79
N PHE A 22 -24.74 14.09 -44.37
CA PHE A 22 -24.36 14.94 -43.24
C PHE A 22 -24.23 14.14 -41.94
N TRP A 23 -25.21 13.30 -41.61
CA TRP A 23 -25.18 12.45 -40.41
C TRP A 23 -24.05 11.42 -40.44
N ARG A 24 -23.72 10.85 -41.62
CA ARG A 24 -22.56 9.95 -41.77
C ARG A 24 -21.23 10.66 -41.55
N SER A 25 -21.08 11.87 -42.09
CA SER A 25 -19.88 12.69 -41.88
C SER A 25 -19.74 13.15 -40.43
N ALA A 26 -20.84 13.58 -39.81
CA ALA A 26 -20.88 13.98 -38.41
C ALA A 26 -20.57 12.80 -37.46
N LEU A 27 -21.12 11.61 -37.75
CA LEU A 27 -20.82 10.39 -36.99
C LEU A 27 -19.36 9.98 -37.15
N GLY A 28 -18.82 10.04 -38.38
CA GLY A 28 -17.41 9.77 -38.65
C GLY A 28 -16.48 10.72 -37.87
N LEU A 29 -16.74 12.02 -37.92
CA LEU A 29 -16.00 13.02 -37.15
C LEU A 29 -16.10 12.77 -35.64
N TRP A 30 -17.29 12.45 -35.14
CA TRP A 30 -17.49 12.13 -33.71
C TRP A 30 -16.72 10.88 -33.29
N THR A 31 -16.72 9.82 -34.11
CA THR A 31 -15.94 8.60 -33.82
C THR A 31 -14.44 8.85 -33.83
N ILE A 32 -13.93 9.66 -34.78
CA ILE A 32 -12.51 10.02 -34.83
C ILE A 32 -12.12 10.87 -33.63
N ALA A 33 -12.95 11.86 -33.26
CA ALA A 33 -12.69 12.69 -32.09
C ALA A 33 -12.71 11.85 -30.80
N SER A 34 -13.68 10.95 -30.65
CA SER A 34 -13.81 10.08 -29.49
C SER A 34 -12.65 9.08 -29.38
N LEU A 35 -12.23 8.47 -30.49
CA LEU A 35 -11.04 7.60 -30.53
C LEU A 35 -9.77 8.38 -30.21
N THR A 36 -9.60 9.58 -30.77
CA THR A 36 -8.44 10.44 -30.50
C THR A 36 -8.37 10.81 -29.02
N ILE A 37 -9.48 11.26 -28.42
CA ILE A 37 -9.55 11.57 -26.98
C ILE A 37 -9.23 10.33 -26.15
N THR A 38 -9.77 9.16 -26.51
CA THR A 38 -9.50 7.91 -25.79
C THR A 38 -8.03 7.51 -25.87
N ILE A 39 -7.41 7.62 -27.05
CA ILE A 39 -5.98 7.35 -27.24
C ILE A 39 -5.15 8.31 -26.40
N VAL A 40 -5.47 9.61 -26.43
CA VAL A 40 -4.78 10.60 -25.60
C VAL A 40 -4.93 10.24 -24.12
N LEU A 41 -6.14 9.99 -23.61
CA LEU A 41 -6.34 9.62 -22.20
C LEU A 41 -5.64 8.31 -21.79
N LEU A 42 -5.41 7.37 -22.72
CA LEU A 42 -4.68 6.11 -22.45
C LEU A 42 -3.16 6.26 -22.52
N VAL A 43 -2.68 7.10 -23.43
CA VAL A 43 -1.25 7.29 -23.71
C VAL A 43 -0.63 8.33 -22.77
N ASP A 44 -1.41 9.33 -22.39
CA ASP A 44 -0.97 10.47 -21.58
C ASP A 44 -0.39 10.08 -20.20
N PRO A 45 -0.97 9.12 -19.45
CA PRO A 45 -0.40 8.64 -18.19
C PRO A 45 0.90 7.83 -18.36
N LEU A 46 1.29 7.46 -19.58
CA LEU A 46 2.53 6.70 -19.83
C LEU A 46 3.77 7.58 -19.91
N PHE A 47 3.60 8.87 -20.27
CA PHE A 47 4.72 9.80 -20.44
C PHE A 47 4.99 10.66 -19.21
N ASN A 48 3.99 10.94 -18.37
CA ASN A 48 4.13 11.84 -17.23
C ASN A 48 3.34 11.37 -16.00
N ARG A 49 3.75 10.26 -15.37
CA ARG A 49 3.12 9.79 -14.13
C ARG A 49 3.40 10.77 -12.99
N PRO A 50 2.41 11.16 -12.15
CA PRO A 50 1.03 10.67 -12.07
C PRO A 50 -0.02 11.50 -12.86
N ASN A 51 0.34 12.65 -13.45
CA ASN A 51 -0.62 13.68 -13.87
C ASN A 51 -0.95 13.73 -15.38
N GLY A 52 -0.17 13.07 -16.25
CA GLY A 52 -0.29 13.21 -17.71
C GLY A 52 0.13 14.60 -18.24
N LEU A 53 -0.04 14.85 -19.53
CA LEU A 53 0.03 16.15 -20.22
C LEU A 53 -1.34 16.85 -20.23
N ILE A 54 -2.46 16.10 -20.22
CA ILE A 54 -3.81 16.65 -20.05
C ILE A 54 -4.22 16.43 -18.60
N THR A 55 -4.09 17.47 -17.80
CA THR A 55 -4.59 17.43 -16.43
C THR A 55 -6.10 17.21 -16.44
N THR A 56 -6.57 16.21 -15.68
CA THR A 56 -8.01 15.93 -15.49
C THR A 56 -8.78 17.17 -15.01
N SER A 57 -8.07 18.15 -14.46
CA SER A 57 -8.61 19.46 -14.09
C SER A 57 -9.16 20.27 -15.24
N LEU A 58 -8.58 20.15 -16.44
CA LEU A 58 -9.05 20.87 -17.62
C LEU A 58 -10.43 20.36 -18.06
N LEU A 59 -10.72 19.07 -17.85
CA LEU A 59 -11.96 18.41 -18.25
C LEU A 59 -13.05 18.45 -17.16
N THR A 60 -12.65 18.39 -15.89
CA THR A 60 -13.57 18.24 -14.76
C THR A 60 -13.78 19.51 -13.94
N GLY A 61 -12.96 20.55 -14.15
CA GLY A 61 -12.96 21.76 -13.33
C GLY A 61 -12.50 21.55 -11.88
N ARG A 62 -11.99 20.36 -11.54
CA ARG A 62 -11.43 20.03 -10.22
C ARG A 62 -9.91 20.12 -10.29
N PRO A 63 -9.19 20.63 -9.28
CA PRO A 63 -7.72 20.65 -9.30
C PRO A 63 -7.14 19.23 -9.55
N SER A 64 -5.99 19.15 -10.24
CA SER A 64 -5.26 17.90 -10.51
C SER A 64 -5.22 17.03 -9.24
N ASP A 65 -5.60 15.75 -9.35
CA ASP A 65 -5.94 14.86 -8.22
C ASP A 65 -4.84 14.62 -7.18
N SER A 66 -3.64 15.18 -7.35
CA SER A 66 -2.57 15.13 -6.36
C SER A 66 -1.75 16.41 -6.36
N ASP A 67 -1.87 17.21 -5.29
CA ASP A 67 -0.93 18.28 -4.99
C ASP A 67 0.43 17.64 -4.63
N PRO A 68 1.51 17.89 -5.39
CA PRO A 68 2.81 17.25 -5.16
C PRO A 68 3.54 17.78 -3.92
N ARG A 69 2.97 18.76 -3.20
CA ARG A 69 3.49 19.25 -1.93
C ARG A 69 3.23 18.22 -0.81
N PRO A 70 4.08 18.16 0.23
CA PRO A 70 3.80 17.35 1.41
C PRO A 70 2.43 17.68 2.01
N CYS A 71 1.69 16.66 2.44
CA CYS A 71 0.29 16.78 2.89
C CYS A 71 -0.67 17.34 1.83
N GLY A 72 -0.33 17.19 0.55
CA GLY A 72 -1.22 17.52 -0.55
C GLY A 72 -2.52 16.71 -0.50
N TYR A 73 -3.58 17.29 -1.04
CA TYR A 73 -4.86 16.58 -1.16
C TYR A 73 -4.77 15.52 -2.27
N ASP A 74 -5.10 14.26 -1.94
CA ASP A 74 -4.99 13.13 -2.87
C ASP A 74 -6.12 12.08 -2.77
N TYR A 75 -7.24 12.39 -2.11
CA TYR A 75 -8.36 11.48 -1.81
C TYR A 75 -8.00 10.16 -1.08
N GLU A 76 -6.75 9.93 -0.69
CA GLU A 76 -6.31 8.72 0.03
C GLU A 76 -6.31 8.90 1.56
N GLY A 77 -6.58 10.13 2.03
CA GLY A 77 -6.75 10.50 3.43
C GLY A 77 -5.48 11.04 4.08
N SER A 78 -5.65 11.71 5.23
CA SER A 78 -4.54 12.36 5.95
C SER A 78 -4.16 11.57 7.21
N TRP A 79 -3.69 10.34 7.01
CA TRP A 79 -3.27 9.47 8.13
C TRP A 79 -2.01 10.01 8.82
N GLN A 80 -1.98 9.86 10.14
CA GLN A 80 -0.91 10.31 11.02
C GLN A 80 -0.67 9.25 12.10
N ILE A 81 0.52 9.24 12.67
CA ILE A 81 0.90 8.33 13.76
C ILE A 81 0.93 9.13 15.06
N GLY A 82 0.13 8.69 16.03
CA GLY A 82 0.17 9.17 17.41
C GLY A 82 0.93 8.21 18.33
N SER A 83 1.28 8.67 19.52
CA SER A 83 1.81 7.83 20.60
C SER A 83 0.95 7.96 21.85
N VAL A 84 0.85 6.87 22.60
CA VAL A 84 0.17 6.83 23.91
C VAL A 84 1.09 6.12 24.88
N LEU A 85 1.20 6.65 26.09
CA LEU A 85 2.04 6.12 27.15
C LEU A 85 1.17 5.86 28.37
N GLY A 86 1.50 4.82 29.13
CA GLY A 86 0.73 4.40 30.28
C GLY A 86 1.53 3.49 31.19
N ALA A 87 1.19 3.48 32.47
CA ALA A 87 1.81 2.57 33.43
C ALA A 87 1.41 1.11 33.15
N THR A 88 0.24 0.90 32.54
CA THR A 88 -0.26 -0.42 32.12
C THR A 88 -0.97 -0.31 30.77
N PRO A 89 -1.16 -1.43 30.04
CA PRO A 89 -1.91 -1.43 28.77
C PRO A 89 -3.35 -0.95 28.89
N LEU A 90 -3.92 -0.93 30.10
CA LEU A 90 -5.29 -0.51 30.38
C LEU A 90 -5.38 0.93 30.93
N SER A 91 -4.24 1.51 31.35
CA SER A 91 -4.15 2.84 31.93
C SER A 91 -3.24 3.71 31.06
N ILE A 92 -3.74 4.08 29.89
CA ILE A 92 -3.05 4.90 28.90
C ILE A 92 -3.51 6.36 28.97
N GLN A 93 -2.57 7.27 28.74
CA GLN A 93 -2.87 8.67 28.52
C GLN A 93 -2.85 8.96 27.03
N LEU A 94 -4.01 9.32 26.48
CA LEU A 94 -4.13 9.71 25.08
C LEU A 94 -3.51 11.10 24.87
N SER A 95 -2.67 11.24 23.84
CA SER A 95 -2.24 12.53 23.33
C SER A 95 -3.10 12.91 22.13
N ASN A 96 -3.49 14.17 22.04
CA ASN A 96 -4.20 14.72 20.87
C ASN A 96 -3.22 15.14 19.75
N GLN A 97 -1.92 15.00 19.95
CA GLN A 97 -0.90 15.38 18.99
C GLN A 97 -0.29 14.15 18.32
N SER A 98 -0.18 14.18 16.99
CA SER A 98 0.57 13.20 16.22
C SER A 98 2.06 13.35 16.47
N VAL A 99 2.78 12.23 16.60
CA VAL A 99 4.24 12.22 16.64
C VAL A 99 4.87 12.23 15.24
N LEU A 100 4.21 11.61 14.26
CA LEU A 100 4.65 11.59 12.87
C LEU A 100 3.45 11.90 11.95
N SER A 101 3.69 12.77 10.96
CA SER A 101 2.71 13.17 9.95
C SER A 101 3.44 13.56 8.66
N CYS A 102 2.72 13.69 7.55
CA CYS A 102 3.29 14.13 6.27
C CYS A 102 4.03 15.48 6.35
N SER A 103 3.69 16.35 7.32
CA SER A 103 4.27 17.70 7.43
C SER A 103 5.59 17.73 8.20
N ASN A 104 5.87 16.70 9.01
CA ASN A 104 7.04 16.67 9.89
C ASN A 104 8.15 15.70 9.42
N LEU A 105 8.11 15.25 8.16
CA LEU A 105 9.13 14.41 7.53
C LEU A 105 10.36 15.17 6.99
N GLY A 106 10.62 16.39 7.47
CA GLY A 106 11.86 17.13 7.19
C GLY A 106 12.14 17.45 5.71
N GLY A 107 11.10 17.45 4.85
CA GLY A 107 11.25 17.70 3.41
C GLY A 107 11.94 16.57 2.62
N HIS A 108 12.20 15.43 3.24
CA HIS A 108 12.88 14.28 2.61
C HIS A 108 12.00 13.58 1.59
N THR A 109 10.69 13.52 1.86
CA THR A 109 9.70 12.83 1.03
C THR A 109 8.48 13.73 0.87
N ALA A 110 7.99 13.89 -0.36
CA ALA A 110 6.69 14.50 -0.61
C ALA A 110 5.61 13.46 -0.25
N ALA A 111 5.33 13.32 1.04
CA ALA A 111 4.39 12.34 1.54
C ALA A 111 2.95 12.87 1.53
N SER A 112 2.01 12.02 1.16
CA SER A 112 0.59 12.23 1.39
C SER A 112 0.23 11.98 2.86
N TYR A 113 0.57 10.79 3.36
CA TYR A 113 0.31 10.36 4.71
C TYR A 113 1.38 9.40 5.23
N VAL A 114 1.33 9.15 6.54
CA VAL A 114 2.09 8.09 7.21
C VAL A 114 1.15 7.17 7.97
N SER A 115 1.42 5.87 7.96
CA SER A 115 0.51 4.89 8.58
C SER A 115 1.21 3.58 8.95
N GLU A 116 0.46 2.69 9.61
CA GLU A 116 0.87 1.31 9.93
C GLU A 116 2.25 1.23 10.62
N PRO A 117 2.44 1.93 11.77
CA PRO A 117 3.71 1.96 12.47
C PRO A 117 4.04 0.62 13.14
N TYR A 118 5.31 0.29 13.16
CA TYR A 118 5.88 -0.79 13.93
C TYR A 118 7.04 -0.28 14.77
N LEU A 119 6.91 -0.45 16.09
CA LEU A 119 7.89 0.00 17.07
C LEU A 119 8.90 -1.10 17.37
N LEU A 120 10.18 -0.79 17.17
CA LEU A 120 11.31 -1.62 17.57
C LEU A 120 12.12 -0.88 18.64
N VAL A 121 12.14 -1.44 19.84
CA VAL A 121 12.99 -0.97 20.95
C VAL A 121 14.27 -1.79 20.95
N THR A 122 15.41 -1.17 20.67
CA THR A 122 16.70 -1.86 20.76
C THR A 122 17.17 -1.93 22.21
N SER A 123 18.10 -2.84 22.50
CA SER A 123 18.83 -2.87 23.77
C SER A 123 20.33 -2.74 23.51
N VAL A 124 21.03 -2.03 24.40
CA VAL A 124 22.48 -1.76 24.27
C VAL A 124 23.31 -2.97 24.72
N ASP A 125 22.83 -3.70 25.72
CA ASP A 125 23.52 -4.79 26.43
C ASP A 125 22.57 -5.95 26.80
N GLY A 126 21.36 -5.97 26.23
CA GLY A 126 20.30 -6.92 26.56
C GLY A 126 19.51 -6.59 27.84
N ARG A 127 19.82 -5.48 28.52
CA ARG A 127 19.15 -5.06 29.77
C ARG A 127 18.73 -3.58 29.77
N SER A 128 19.58 -2.73 29.24
CA SER A 128 19.42 -1.28 29.16
C SER A 128 18.60 -0.92 27.92
N PRO A 129 17.59 -0.04 28.05
CA PRO A 129 16.83 0.44 26.91
C PRO A 129 17.75 1.22 25.97
N GLY A 130 17.78 0.80 24.72
CA GLY A 130 18.49 1.47 23.65
C GLY A 130 17.61 2.50 22.96
N ASN A 131 17.89 2.73 21.68
CA ASN A 131 17.11 3.65 20.87
C ASN A 131 15.80 3.00 20.44
N TRP A 132 14.77 3.82 20.28
CA TRP A 132 13.49 3.38 19.73
C TRP A 132 13.47 3.73 18.24
N TYR A 133 13.04 2.79 17.42
CA TYR A 133 12.84 2.98 16.00
C TYR A 133 11.38 2.71 15.65
N ALA A 134 10.77 3.59 14.87
CA ALA A 134 9.45 3.39 14.30
C ALA A 134 9.64 3.21 12.80
N PHE A 135 9.30 2.03 12.29
CA PHE A 135 9.16 1.79 10.86
C PHE A 135 7.70 1.94 10.48
N TYR A 136 7.40 2.59 9.36
CA TYR A 136 6.02 2.89 8.99
C TYR A 136 5.87 3.06 7.49
N GLN A 137 4.65 2.92 6.99
CA GLN A 137 4.35 3.25 5.61
C GLN A 137 4.39 4.77 5.41
N VAL A 138 5.10 5.21 4.37
CA VAL A 138 5.04 6.56 3.82
C VAL A 138 4.42 6.46 2.43
N LYS A 139 3.32 7.16 2.17
CA LYS A 139 2.76 7.28 0.82
C LYS A 139 3.48 8.39 0.07
N ASP A 140 4.47 8.03 -0.74
CA ASP A 140 5.22 8.98 -1.57
C ASP A 140 4.35 9.42 -2.77
N LEU A 141 4.12 10.73 -2.89
CA LEU A 141 3.32 11.34 -3.95
C LEU A 141 4.02 11.35 -5.32
N ARG A 142 5.36 11.43 -5.34
CA ARG A 142 6.16 11.41 -6.57
C ARG A 142 6.22 10.00 -7.14
N ALA A 143 6.45 9.01 -6.28
CA ALA A 143 6.51 7.62 -6.69
C ALA A 143 5.11 6.99 -6.86
N GLY A 144 4.08 7.59 -6.25
CA GLY A 144 2.69 7.12 -6.31
C GLY A 144 2.43 5.82 -5.53
N LYS A 145 3.37 5.39 -4.69
CA LYS A 145 3.35 4.10 -3.97
C LYS A 145 3.70 4.27 -2.50
N GLY A 146 3.39 3.24 -1.72
CA GLY A 146 3.85 3.15 -0.33
C GLY A 146 5.30 2.69 -0.25
N GLU A 147 6.08 3.33 0.59
CA GLU A 147 7.46 2.97 0.94
C GLU A 147 7.58 2.80 2.45
N ILE A 148 8.68 2.23 2.94
CA ILE A 148 8.90 2.10 4.38
C ILE A 148 9.82 3.24 4.84
N GLY A 149 9.27 4.18 5.59
CA GLY A 149 10.02 5.21 6.31
C GLY A 149 10.51 4.70 7.66
N VAL A 150 11.53 5.37 8.20
CA VAL A 150 11.99 5.14 9.58
C VAL A 150 12.18 6.44 10.33
N ALA A 151 11.77 6.43 11.60
CA ALA A 151 12.03 7.49 12.56
C ALA A 151 12.69 6.90 13.82
N LYS A 152 13.40 7.76 14.55
CA LYS A 152 14.12 7.39 15.77
C LYS A 152 13.73 8.29 16.93
N SER A 153 13.53 7.68 18.08
CA SER A 153 13.42 8.38 19.36
C SER A 153 14.60 8.02 20.26
N ARG A 154 15.13 9.02 20.96
CA ARG A 154 16.25 8.92 21.92
C ARG A 154 15.80 9.20 23.35
N ASP A 155 14.52 9.49 23.55
CA ASP A 155 13.92 9.99 24.79
C ASP A 155 12.64 9.21 25.12
N LEU A 156 12.70 7.88 24.96
CA LEU A 156 11.63 6.94 25.32
C LEU A 156 10.29 7.24 24.63
N GLY A 157 10.35 7.67 23.37
CA GLY A 157 9.17 7.93 22.54
C GLY A 157 8.55 9.31 22.71
N ALA A 158 9.18 10.21 23.48
CA ALA A 158 8.67 11.57 23.67
C ALA A 158 8.85 12.44 22.41
N THR A 159 10.00 12.35 21.74
CA THR A 159 10.25 13.00 20.44
C THR A 159 10.74 12.03 19.39
N TRP A 160 10.40 12.32 18.13
CA TRP A 160 10.68 11.46 16.98
C TRP A 160 11.34 12.26 15.86
N GLU A 161 12.50 11.77 15.42
CA GLU A 161 13.24 12.31 14.28
C GLU A 161 13.04 11.37 13.09
N HIS A 162 12.44 11.85 12.01
CA HIS A 162 12.41 11.11 10.74
C HIS A 162 13.83 11.03 10.17
N LEU A 163 14.30 9.82 9.88
CA LEU A 163 15.66 9.59 9.37
C LEU A 163 15.69 9.44 7.84
N GLY A 164 14.54 9.19 7.19
CA GLY A 164 14.44 8.97 5.75
C GLY A 164 13.70 7.68 5.38
N THR A 165 13.80 7.31 4.10
CA THR A 165 13.25 6.05 3.57
C THR A 165 14.18 4.88 3.91
N ALA A 166 13.66 3.89 4.63
CA ALA A 166 14.38 2.67 4.97
C ALA A 166 14.40 1.66 3.83
N LEU A 167 13.25 1.45 3.17
CA LEU A 167 13.10 0.47 2.09
C LEU A 167 12.19 0.99 0.99
N GLU A 168 12.72 0.95 -0.22
CA GLU A 168 12.03 1.21 -1.49
C GLU A 168 11.96 -0.08 -2.30
N ALA A 169 10.90 -0.24 -3.09
CA ALA A 169 10.76 -1.33 -4.06
C ALA A 169 9.91 -0.87 -5.24
N ASP A 170 9.97 -1.57 -6.37
CA ASP A 170 9.15 -1.24 -7.56
C ASP A 170 7.63 -1.35 -7.35
N HIS A 171 7.22 -1.92 -6.22
CA HIS A 171 5.85 -2.15 -5.81
C HIS A 171 5.59 -1.51 -4.45
N GLY A 172 4.32 -1.24 -4.13
CA GLY A 172 3.95 -0.63 -2.86
C GLY A 172 4.20 -1.53 -1.65
N LEU A 173 4.80 -0.94 -0.62
CA LEU A 173 5.11 -1.56 0.67
C LEU A 173 4.24 -0.95 1.78
N ALA A 174 3.88 -1.75 2.79
CA ALA A 174 3.12 -1.32 3.96
C ALA A 174 3.43 -2.20 5.18
N SER A 175 2.84 -1.91 6.34
CA SER A 175 2.87 -2.72 7.59
C SER A 175 4.20 -3.47 7.83
N PRO A 176 5.32 -2.75 8.04
CA PRO A 176 6.62 -3.38 8.20
C PRO A 176 6.71 -4.11 9.55
N TRP A 177 6.93 -5.41 9.56
CA TRP A 177 7.33 -6.11 10.78
C TRP A 177 8.84 -6.23 10.84
N VAL A 178 9.48 -5.73 11.90
CA VAL A 178 10.95 -5.67 12.02
C VAL A 178 11.43 -6.37 13.28
N VAL A 179 12.49 -7.18 13.17
CA VAL A 179 13.08 -7.84 14.34
C VAL A 179 14.58 -8.03 14.17
N PHE A 180 15.28 -8.18 15.29
CA PHE A 180 16.66 -8.65 15.30
C PHE A 180 16.69 -10.17 15.49
N ASP A 181 17.16 -10.91 14.49
CA ASP A 181 17.32 -12.37 14.58
C ASP A 181 18.71 -12.73 15.11
N GLN A 182 18.75 -13.23 16.34
CA GLN A 182 20.00 -13.59 17.01
C GLN A 182 20.75 -14.74 16.32
N ALA A 183 20.02 -15.66 15.65
CA ALA A 183 20.63 -16.81 15.01
C ALA A 183 21.42 -16.42 13.75
N SER A 184 20.91 -15.45 12.98
CA SER A 184 21.56 -14.95 11.76
C SER A 184 22.42 -13.69 11.98
N ASP A 185 22.39 -13.11 13.19
CA ASP A 185 23.03 -11.84 13.56
C ASP A 185 22.60 -10.66 12.65
N GLN A 186 21.36 -10.67 12.19
CA GLN A 186 20.83 -9.69 11.23
C GLN A 186 19.49 -9.13 11.68
N TYR A 187 19.21 -7.89 11.26
CA TYR A 187 17.85 -7.37 11.30
C TYR A 187 17.08 -7.92 10.11
N VAL A 188 15.83 -8.29 10.37
CA VAL A 188 14.90 -8.85 9.39
C VAL A 188 13.66 -7.97 9.34
N MET A 189 13.17 -7.69 8.13
CA MET A 189 11.93 -6.97 7.88
C MET A 189 11.04 -7.80 6.95
N ILE A 190 9.76 -7.92 7.31
CA ILE A 190 8.71 -8.49 6.45
C ILE A 190 7.65 -7.40 6.24
N PRO A 191 7.66 -6.68 5.10
CA PRO A 191 6.61 -5.74 4.76
C PRO A 191 5.41 -6.43 4.09
N ASN A 192 4.27 -5.77 4.15
CA ASN A 192 3.09 -6.07 3.35
C ASN A 192 3.29 -5.65 1.90
N THR A 193 3.14 -6.59 0.97
CA THR A 193 3.18 -6.36 -0.47
C THR A 193 1.80 -6.54 -1.13
N TYR A 194 0.78 -7.01 -0.41
CA TYR A 194 -0.52 -7.43 -0.94
C TYR A 194 -1.24 -6.35 -1.74
N LYS A 195 -1.22 -5.08 -1.28
CA LYS A 195 -1.90 -3.96 -1.97
C LYS A 195 -1.31 -3.71 -3.36
N SER A 196 -0.07 -4.12 -3.61
CA SER A 196 0.60 -3.96 -4.90
C SER A 196 0.27 -5.06 -5.92
N GLY A 197 -0.48 -6.08 -5.53
CA GLY A 197 -0.80 -7.25 -6.36
C GLY A 197 0.26 -8.35 -6.32
N ASP A 198 1.42 -8.09 -5.72
CA ASP A 198 2.41 -9.11 -5.42
C ASP A 198 1.89 -10.02 -4.31
N ARG A 199 1.84 -11.32 -4.61
CA ARG A 199 1.42 -12.36 -3.67
C ARG A 199 2.60 -13.09 -3.04
N THR A 200 3.83 -12.69 -3.29
CA THR A 200 4.97 -13.33 -2.63
C THR A 200 5.25 -12.68 -1.29
N VAL A 201 5.62 -13.50 -0.30
CA VAL A 201 6.10 -12.95 0.97
C VAL A 201 7.58 -12.65 0.81
N LYS A 202 7.92 -11.36 0.95
CA LYS A 202 9.28 -10.86 0.80
C LYS A 202 9.88 -10.60 2.17
N LEU A 203 11.09 -11.10 2.34
CA LEU A 203 11.87 -10.90 3.55
C LEU A 203 13.11 -10.10 3.19
N PHE A 204 13.36 -9.04 3.94
CA PHE A 204 14.52 -8.18 3.75
C PHE A 204 15.43 -8.30 4.95
N VAL A 205 16.74 -8.28 4.72
CA VAL A 205 17.74 -8.36 5.77
C VAL A 205 18.67 -7.16 5.73
N THR A 206 19.16 -6.72 6.87
CA THR A 206 20.26 -5.73 6.97
C THR A 206 21.21 -6.08 8.12
N SER A 207 22.46 -5.64 7.99
CA SER A 207 23.47 -5.83 9.02
C SER A 207 23.28 -4.84 10.17
N LYS A 208 23.80 -5.17 11.36
CA LYS A 208 23.83 -4.23 12.50
C LYS A 208 24.50 -2.89 12.17
N ARG A 209 25.50 -2.89 11.29
CA ARG A 209 26.25 -1.69 10.91
C ARG A 209 25.46 -0.76 9.99
N SER A 210 24.63 -1.35 9.12
CA SER A 210 23.82 -0.61 8.13
C SER A 210 22.47 -0.20 8.69
N PHE A 211 21.96 -0.91 9.70
CA PHE A 211 20.71 -0.61 10.37
C PHE A 211 20.66 0.85 10.87
N PRO A 212 19.54 1.60 10.67
CA PRO A 212 18.22 1.14 10.22
C PRO A 212 17.99 1.08 8.70
N PHE A 213 19.05 1.26 7.90
CA PHE A 213 19.01 1.26 6.44
C PHE A 213 19.66 0.00 5.85
N GLY A 214 19.90 0.01 4.53
CA GLY A 214 20.70 -1.03 3.85
C GLY A 214 19.98 -2.37 3.71
N TRP A 215 18.65 -2.34 3.63
CA TRP A 215 17.82 -3.51 3.45
C TRP A 215 18.05 -4.13 2.07
N ARG A 216 18.25 -5.45 2.05
CA ARG A 216 18.37 -6.25 0.82
C ARG A 216 17.38 -7.41 0.85
N LEU A 217 16.80 -7.73 -0.30
CA LEU A 217 15.91 -8.87 -0.44
C LEU A 217 16.67 -10.17 -0.10
N HIS A 218 16.11 -10.98 0.78
CA HIS A 218 16.60 -12.32 1.09
C HIS A 218 16.22 -13.27 -0.05
N GLN A 219 17.16 -14.11 -0.49
CA GLN A 219 17.13 -14.79 -1.80
C GLN A 219 16.01 -15.82 -1.99
N GLN A 220 15.22 -16.14 -0.96
CA GLN A 220 14.09 -17.06 -1.06
C GLN A 220 12.82 -16.38 -0.56
N PRO A 221 11.99 -15.83 -1.47
CA PRO A 221 10.61 -15.48 -1.14
C PRO A 221 9.89 -16.72 -0.64
N VAL A 222 9.09 -16.59 0.41
CA VAL A 222 8.26 -17.70 0.87
C VAL A 222 7.09 -17.81 -0.11
N GLU A 223 6.98 -18.96 -0.77
CA GLU A 223 5.88 -19.26 -1.69
C GLU A 223 4.58 -19.39 -0.90
N ASP A 224 3.77 -18.32 -0.90
CA ASP A 224 2.44 -18.31 -0.34
C ASP A 224 1.54 -17.31 -1.10
N ASP A 225 0.26 -17.18 -0.74
CA ASP A 225 -0.77 -16.32 -1.34
C ASP A 225 -0.65 -14.82 -0.96
N GLY A 226 0.48 -14.41 -0.40
CA GLY A 226 0.81 -13.03 -0.05
C GLY A 226 0.26 -12.64 1.30
N PHE A 227 1.17 -12.21 2.19
CA PHE A 227 0.80 -11.77 3.52
C PHE A 227 0.37 -10.31 3.49
N MET A 228 -0.81 -10.05 4.04
CA MET A 228 -1.30 -8.69 4.26
C MET A 228 -0.63 -8.08 5.48
N GLU A 229 -0.74 -8.70 6.64
CA GLU A 229 -0.12 -8.20 7.87
C GLU A 229 0.64 -9.36 8.49
N THR A 230 1.84 -9.07 8.96
CA THR A 230 2.72 -10.07 9.55
C THR A 230 3.10 -9.59 10.95
N THR A 231 2.99 -10.47 11.94
CA THR A 231 3.58 -10.25 13.26
C THR A 231 4.18 -11.54 13.76
N GLY A 232 5.21 -11.44 14.59
CA GLY A 232 6.00 -12.60 14.97
C GLY A 232 6.52 -12.55 16.39
N VAL A 233 6.74 -13.73 16.95
CA VAL A 233 7.33 -13.91 18.28
C VAL A 233 8.32 -15.07 18.26
N HIS A 234 9.43 -14.92 18.95
CA HIS A 234 10.34 -16.03 19.21
C HIS A 234 9.95 -16.72 20.52
N TYR A 235 9.52 -17.98 20.44
CA TYR A 235 9.03 -18.74 21.58
C TYR A 235 9.48 -20.21 21.48
N GLN A 236 10.02 -20.74 22.58
CA GLN A 236 10.54 -22.12 22.68
C GLN A 236 11.53 -22.48 21.55
N GLY A 237 12.46 -21.57 21.24
CA GLY A 237 13.51 -21.81 20.25
C GLY A 237 13.05 -21.84 18.80
N LYS A 238 11.86 -21.29 18.52
CA LYS A 238 11.30 -21.15 17.17
C LYS A 238 10.73 -19.75 16.98
N TRP A 239 10.77 -19.28 15.75
CA TRP A 239 9.95 -18.17 15.28
C TRP A 239 8.55 -18.67 14.99
N TRP A 240 7.56 -17.95 15.51
CA TRP A 240 6.15 -18.12 15.22
C TRP A 240 5.65 -16.85 14.54
N ILE A 241 5.12 -16.99 13.33
CA ILE A 241 4.65 -15.87 12.50
C ILE A 241 3.14 -16.01 12.30
N PHE A 242 2.42 -14.97 12.70
CA PHE A 242 1.01 -14.78 12.41
C PHE A 242 0.90 -13.94 11.15
N ALA A 243 0.23 -14.48 10.14
CA ALA A 243 0.07 -13.80 8.86
C ALA A 243 -1.40 -13.72 8.47
N THR A 244 -1.86 -12.51 8.24
CA THR A 244 -3.19 -12.26 7.70
C THR A 244 -3.14 -12.47 6.19
N VAL A 245 -3.97 -13.37 5.69
CA VAL A 245 -4.14 -13.58 4.24
C VAL A 245 -5.57 -13.34 3.83
N ARG A 246 -5.77 -12.92 2.58
CA ARG A 246 -7.10 -12.74 2.00
C ARG A 246 -7.30 -13.60 0.77
N ARG A 247 -8.14 -14.62 0.89
CA ARG A 247 -8.48 -15.55 -0.19
C ARG A 247 -9.94 -15.37 -0.62
N GLY A 248 -10.14 -14.94 -1.86
CA GLY A 248 -11.47 -14.67 -2.42
C GLY A 248 -11.97 -13.23 -2.19
N ARG A 249 -13.26 -13.00 -2.44
CA ARG A 249 -13.94 -11.70 -2.28
C ARG A 249 -14.91 -11.73 -1.09
N GLY A 250 -15.18 -10.57 -0.49
CA GLY A 250 -16.14 -10.41 0.61
C GLY A 250 -15.53 -10.45 2.01
N ALA A 251 -16.34 -10.14 3.03
CA ALA A 251 -15.86 -9.96 4.41
C ALA A 251 -15.28 -11.24 5.04
N ASN A 252 -15.71 -12.42 4.59
CA ASN A 252 -15.26 -13.72 5.12
C ASN A 252 -14.01 -14.28 4.42
N SER A 253 -13.30 -13.46 3.65
CA SER A 253 -12.08 -13.85 2.91
C SER A 253 -10.80 -13.76 3.73
N TYR A 254 -10.84 -13.09 4.88
CA TYR A 254 -9.69 -12.91 5.78
C TYR A 254 -9.43 -14.16 6.62
N ARG A 255 -8.17 -14.54 6.75
CA ARG A 255 -7.70 -15.67 7.57
C ARG A 255 -6.45 -15.25 8.30
N LEU A 256 -6.39 -15.53 9.61
CA LEU A 256 -5.13 -15.49 10.35
C LEU A 256 -4.49 -16.87 10.29
N ARG A 257 -3.37 -16.98 9.59
CA ARG A 257 -2.59 -18.21 9.49
C ARG A 257 -1.40 -18.15 10.43
N LEU A 258 -0.97 -19.31 10.89
CA LEU A 258 0.17 -19.45 11.79
C LEU A 258 1.24 -20.28 11.12
N PHE A 259 2.45 -19.74 11.10
CA PHE A 259 3.63 -20.39 10.58
C PHE A 259 4.69 -20.49 11.66
N HIS A 260 5.58 -21.46 11.54
CA HIS A 260 6.74 -21.56 12.40
C HIS A 260 8.00 -21.95 11.66
N SER A 261 9.14 -21.51 12.18
CA SER A 261 10.46 -21.94 11.71
C SER A 261 11.51 -21.88 12.80
N ARG A 262 12.58 -22.66 12.65
CA ARG A 262 13.75 -22.57 13.53
C ARG A 262 14.62 -21.34 13.21
N ASN A 263 14.60 -20.91 11.95
CA ASN A 263 15.35 -19.74 11.48
C ASN A 263 14.39 -18.84 10.71
N LEU A 264 14.34 -17.56 11.07
CA LEU A 264 13.42 -16.60 10.44
C LEU A 264 13.67 -16.46 8.93
N THR A 265 14.93 -16.59 8.51
CA THR A 265 15.37 -16.56 7.10
C THR A 265 15.32 -17.92 6.41
N GLY A 266 14.88 -18.97 7.11
CA GLY A 266 14.71 -20.31 6.56
C GLY A 266 13.31 -20.55 6.02
N THR A 267 13.01 -21.82 5.72
CA THR A 267 11.68 -22.25 5.30
C THR A 267 10.70 -22.16 6.47
N TRP A 268 9.48 -21.69 6.19
CA TRP A 268 8.39 -21.65 7.16
C TRP A 268 7.40 -22.79 6.91
N GLU A 269 6.95 -23.41 7.99
CA GLU A 269 5.94 -24.46 7.95
C GLU A 269 4.64 -23.93 8.55
N GLU A 270 3.52 -24.12 7.86
CA GLU A 270 2.21 -23.77 8.40
C GLU A 270 1.82 -24.73 9.52
N HIS A 271 1.37 -24.17 10.64
CA HIS A 271 0.94 -24.94 11.79
C HIS A 271 -0.38 -25.69 11.49
N PRO A 272 -0.56 -26.96 11.92
CA PRO A 272 -1.78 -27.74 11.62
C PRO A 272 -3.10 -27.12 12.11
N ALA A 273 -3.04 -26.28 13.15
CA ALA A 273 -4.20 -25.55 13.66
C ALA A 273 -4.53 -24.28 12.85
N SER A 274 -3.81 -24.01 11.77
CA SER A 274 -4.07 -22.90 10.87
C SER A 274 -5.29 -23.20 9.96
N PRO A 275 -6.13 -22.21 9.62
CA PRO A 275 -6.12 -20.85 10.14
C PRO A 275 -6.62 -20.80 11.59
N ILE A 276 -5.97 -19.97 12.42
CA ILE A 276 -6.38 -19.75 13.82
C ILE A 276 -7.79 -19.16 13.87
N THR A 277 -8.11 -18.26 12.95
CA THR A 277 -9.44 -17.68 12.84
C THR A 277 -9.81 -17.34 11.40
N ARG A 278 -11.12 -17.39 11.15
CA ARG A 278 -11.78 -17.03 9.89
C ARG A 278 -12.62 -15.76 10.02
N ASP A 279 -12.78 -15.26 11.23
CA ASP A 279 -13.52 -14.04 11.51
C ASP A 279 -12.63 -12.83 11.27
N ARG A 280 -13.07 -11.94 10.38
CA ARG A 280 -12.36 -10.71 10.03
C ARG A 280 -11.99 -9.87 11.24
N ARG A 281 -12.80 -9.88 12.30
CA ARG A 281 -12.57 -9.09 13.52
C ARG A 281 -11.36 -9.54 14.32
N TYR A 282 -10.93 -10.79 14.14
CA TYR A 282 -9.80 -11.38 14.84
C TYR A 282 -8.65 -11.74 13.90
N ALA A 283 -8.82 -11.53 12.60
CA ALA A 283 -7.83 -11.86 11.58
C ALA A 283 -6.95 -10.68 11.17
N ARG A 284 -6.92 -9.60 11.95
CA ARG A 284 -6.07 -8.42 11.80
C ARG A 284 -5.72 -7.91 13.19
#